data_AF-A0A7J6SZC0-F1
#
_entry.id   AF-A0A7J6SZC0-F1
#
_cell.length_a   1.000
_cell.length_b   1.000
_cell.length_c   1.000
_cell.angle_alpha   90.00
_cell.angle_beta   90.00
_cell.angle_gamma   90.00
#
_symmetry.space_group_name_H-M   'P 1'
#
loop_
_entity.id
_entity.type
_entity.pdbx_description
1 polymer ?
#
loop_
_entity_poly.entity_id
_entity_poly.type
_entity_poly.pdbx_seq_one_letter_code
_entity_poly.pdbx_strand_id
1 'polypeptide(L)'
;FYSQANAVDPSFGTQYGPALQVFNRSTAFWAFDFVANWMNINYQNMSQEMVYPKRDELQRWVLAEAQRVEDEAAKLTDPEEQTRMLNSLQLRVQRRVTEEWWKLADELIVRYNDGYYNFPDGRMDFQGGLPQPDWYMR
;
A
#
# COMPACT_ATOMS: atom_id res chain seq x y z
N PHE A 1 13.12 0.15 7.47
CA PHE A 1 12.84 0.50 8.88
C PHE A 1 14.15 0.59 9.61
N TYR A 2 14.30 1.57 10.49
CA TYR A 2 15.55 1.80 11.21
C TYR A 2 15.74 0.70 12.24
N SER A 3 16.86 -0.02 12.18
CA SER A 3 17.16 -1.13 13.10
C SER A 3 17.41 -0.67 14.54
N GLN A 4 17.81 0.60 14.73
CA GLN A 4 17.99 1.23 16.04
C GLN A 4 16.68 1.81 16.61
N ALA A 5 15.60 1.84 15.82
CA ALA A 5 14.28 2.30 16.23
C ALA A 5 13.44 1.10 16.68
N ASN A 6 12.86 1.17 17.87
CA ASN A 6 12.08 0.09 18.48
C ASN A 6 10.55 0.26 18.34
N ALA A 7 10.08 1.34 17.72
CA ALA A 7 8.65 1.60 17.54
C ALA A 7 8.11 0.95 16.27
N VAL A 8 7.02 0.19 16.38
CA VAL A 8 6.33 -0.43 15.23
C VAL A 8 4.85 -0.04 15.29
N ASP A 9 4.32 0.48 14.18
CA ASP A 9 2.91 0.84 14.06
C ASP A 9 2.07 -0.44 14.14
N PRO A 10 0.89 -0.41 14.81
CA PRO A 10 0.05 -1.60 14.97
C PRO A 10 -0.30 -2.31 13.67
N SER A 11 -0.35 -1.59 12.54
CA SER A 11 -0.59 -2.21 11.22
C SER A 11 0.50 -3.20 10.80
N PHE A 12 1.72 -3.04 11.30
CA PHE A 12 2.85 -3.94 11.07
C PHE A 12 3.04 -4.97 12.20
N GLY A 13 2.36 -4.82 13.34
CA GLY A 13 2.53 -5.67 14.53
C GLY A 13 1.84 -7.04 14.46
N THR A 14 0.95 -7.26 13.50
CA THR A 14 0.10 -8.48 13.40
C THR A 14 0.43 -9.38 12.20
N GLN A 15 1.64 -9.24 11.64
CA GLN A 15 2.04 -9.87 10.38
C GLN A 15 2.39 -11.37 10.47
N TYR A 16 2.05 -12.08 11.55
CA TYR A 16 2.36 -13.50 11.70
C TYR A 16 1.28 -14.27 12.46
N GLY A 17 1.21 -15.57 12.19
CA GLY A 17 0.42 -16.53 12.96
C GLY A 17 -1.09 -16.47 12.68
N PRO A 18 -1.93 -16.94 13.63
CA PRO A 18 -3.37 -17.05 13.45
C PRO A 18 -4.08 -15.74 13.08
N ALA A 19 -3.48 -14.59 13.41
CA ALA A 19 -4.03 -13.28 13.07
C ALA A 19 -4.14 -13.03 11.55
N LEU A 20 -3.31 -13.69 10.74
CA LEU A 20 -3.39 -13.62 9.28
C LEU A 20 -4.41 -14.60 8.68
N GLN A 21 -5.06 -15.44 9.49
CA GLN A 21 -6.12 -16.34 9.01
C GLN A 21 -7.48 -15.65 8.91
N VAL A 22 -7.58 -14.40 9.35
CA VAL A 22 -8.80 -13.60 9.32
C VAL A 22 -8.53 -12.31 8.59
N PHE A 23 -9.32 -12.00 7.56
CA PHE A 23 -9.25 -10.74 6.84
C PHE A 23 -9.42 -9.56 7.81
N ASN A 24 -8.49 -8.61 7.77
CA ASN A 24 -8.50 -7.47 8.68
C ASN A 24 -7.88 -6.23 8.03
N ARG A 25 -8.69 -5.17 7.89
CA ARG A 25 -8.25 -3.89 7.30
C ARG A 25 -7.34 -3.06 8.20
N SER A 26 -7.10 -3.46 9.45
CA SER A 26 -6.13 -2.77 10.30
C SER A 26 -4.68 -3.18 10.02
N THR A 27 -4.44 -4.22 9.21
CA THR A 27 -3.09 -4.76 8.98
C THR A 27 -2.53 -4.35 7.63
N ALA A 28 -1.22 -4.12 7.57
CA ALA A 28 -0.51 -3.84 6.34
C ALA A 28 -0.46 -5.08 5.43
N PHE A 29 -0.32 -6.27 6.03
CA PHE A 29 -0.30 -7.54 5.30
C PHE A 29 -1.50 -7.68 4.37
N TRP A 30 -2.72 -7.50 4.90
CA TRP A 30 -3.93 -7.64 4.09
C TRP A 30 -4.11 -6.52 3.06
N ALA A 31 -3.57 -5.32 3.31
CA ALA A 31 -3.60 -4.23 2.33
C ALA A 31 -2.81 -4.61 1.08
N PHE A 32 -1.57 -5.09 1.27
CA PHE A 32 -0.71 -5.51 0.17
C PHE A 32 -1.23 -6.77 -0.51
N ASP A 33 -1.64 -7.77 0.27
CA ASP A 33 -2.14 -9.05 -0.26
C ASP A 33 -3.42 -8.86 -1.08
N PHE A 34 -4.34 -8.00 -0.61
CA PHE A 34 -5.55 -7.68 -1.36
C PHE A 34 -5.21 -7.06 -2.72
N VAL A 35 -4.36 -6.03 -2.76
CA VAL A 35 -3.99 -5.37 -4.03
C VAL A 35 -3.29 -6.35 -4.96
N ALA A 36 -2.31 -7.12 -4.46
CA ALA A 36 -1.59 -8.10 -5.27
C ALA A 36 -2.53 -9.16 -5.86
N ASN A 37 -3.51 -9.63 -5.09
CA ASN A 37 -4.49 -10.61 -5.55
C ASN A 37 -5.48 -9.99 -6.57
N TRP A 38 -5.94 -8.75 -6.33
CA TRP A 38 -6.86 -8.06 -7.23
C TRP A 38 -6.22 -7.78 -8.60
N MET A 39 -4.91 -7.51 -8.62
CA MET A 39 -4.14 -7.33 -9.85
C MET A 39 -4.22 -8.53 -10.81
N ASN A 40 -4.59 -9.73 -10.35
CA ASN A 40 -4.73 -10.89 -11.24
C ASN A 40 -5.87 -10.75 -12.26
N ILE A 41 -6.82 -9.83 -12.07
CA ILE A 41 -7.89 -9.56 -13.04
C ILE A 41 -7.32 -9.02 -14.35
N ASN A 42 -6.39 -8.06 -14.28
CA ASN A 42 -5.69 -7.53 -15.45
C ASN A 42 -4.34 -6.95 -15.01
N TYR A 43 -3.38 -7.84 -14.80
CA TYR A 43 -2.11 -7.50 -14.18
C TYR A 43 -1.38 -6.39 -14.93
N GLN A 44 -1.34 -6.45 -16.26
CA GLN A 44 -0.63 -5.46 -17.06
C GLN A 44 -1.21 -4.06 -16.86
N ASN A 45 -2.53 -3.90 -17.05
CA ASN A 45 -3.17 -2.59 -16.95
C ASN A 45 -3.19 -2.08 -15.50
N MET A 46 -3.60 -2.92 -14.54
CA MET A 46 -3.64 -2.54 -13.13
C MET A 46 -2.25 -2.15 -12.59
N SER A 47 -1.20 -2.89 -12.97
CA SER A 47 0.19 -2.56 -12.60
C SER A 47 0.60 -1.19 -13.15
N GLN A 48 0.42 -0.98 -14.44
CA GLN A 48 0.95 0.20 -15.14
C GLN A 48 0.19 1.48 -14.78
N GLU A 49 -1.14 1.40 -14.70
CA GLU A 49 -2.00 2.59 -14.55
C GLU A 49 -2.20 3.02 -13.10
N MET A 50 -2.15 2.09 -12.14
CA MET A 50 -2.56 2.36 -10.75
C MET A 50 -1.45 2.04 -9.76
N VAL A 51 -0.92 0.81 -9.81
CA VAL A 51 -0.06 0.29 -8.72
C VAL A 51 1.37 0.83 -8.80
N TYR A 52 2.01 0.83 -9.98
CA TYR A 52 3.36 1.39 -10.12
C TYR A 52 3.40 2.90 -9.84
N PRO A 53 2.46 3.73 -10.34
CA PRO A 53 2.41 5.14 -9.98
C PRO A 53 2.30 5.36 -8.47
N LYS A 54 1.39 4.64 -7.78
CA LYS A 54 1.23 4.76 -6.32
C LYS A 54 2.47 4.28 -5.55
N ARG A 55 3.08 3.16 -5.97
CA ARG A 55 4.35 2.67 -5.39
C ARG A 55 5.43 3.75 -5.51
N ASP A 56 5.61 4.31 -6.69
CA ASP A 56 6.68 5.27 -6.96
C ASP A 56 6.45 6.60 -6.23
N GLU A 57 5.19 7.05 -6.14
CA GLU A 57 4.79 8.19 -5.31
C GLU A 57 5.20 7.96 -3.84
N LEU A 58 4.79 6.82 -3.26
CA LEU A 58 5.10 6.49 -1.87
C LEU A 58 6.60 6.33 -1.65
N GLN A 59 7.34 5.69 -2.56
CA GLN A 59 8.79 5.55 -2.44
C GLN A 59 9.49 6.90 -2.44
N ARG A 60 9.13 7.81 -3.36
CA ARG A 60 9.69 9.17 -3.37
C ARG A 60 9.38 9.92 -2.08
N TRP A 61 8.15 9.82 -1.58
CA TRP A 61 7.75 10.45 -0.33
C TRP A 61 8.53 9.90 0.87
N VAL A 62 8.66 8.57 0.99
CA VAL A 62 9.41 7.93 2.07
C VAL A 62 10.88 8.34 2.04
N LEU A 63 11.52 8.35 0.87
CA LEU A 63 12.92 8.76 0.73
C LEU A 63 13.13 10.22 1.11
N ALA A 64 12.23 11.11 0.68
CA ALA A 64 12.31 12.53 1.03
C ALA A 64 12.12 12.77 2.53
N GLU A 65 11.15 12.10 3.17
CA GLU A 65 10.93 12.22 4.61
C GLU A 65 12.05 11.58 5.43
N ALA A 66 12.60 10.46 4.97
CA ALA A 66 13.78 9.85 5.59
C ALA A 66 14.96 10.80 5.59
N GLN A 67 15.32 11.34 4.41
CA GLN A 67 16.42 12.30 4.29
C GLN A 67 16.22 13.52 5.21
N ARG A 68 15.03 14.13 5.16
CA ARG A 68 14.73 15.33 5.96
C ARG A 68 14.90 15.07 7.46
N VAL A 69 14.35 13.97 7.95
CA VAL A 69 14.39 13.65 9.38
C VAL A 69 15.77 13.18 9.81
N GLU A 70 16.51 12.44 8.97
CA GLU A 70 17.89 12.04 9.24
C GLU A 70 18.80 13.27 9.35
N ASP A 71 18.65 14.26 8.47
CA ASP A 71 19.40 15.53 8.54
C ASP A 71 19.07 16.35 9.79
N GLU A 72 17.84 16.29 10.27
CA GLU A 72 17.42 16.91 11.53
C GLU A 72 17.99 16.16 12.75
N ALA A 73 17.92 14.82 12.74
CA ALA A 73 18.41 13.98 13.82
C ALA A 73 19.94 14.08 13.97
N ALA A 74 20.68 14.17 12.86
CA ALA A 74 22.14 14.31 12.86
C ALA A 74 22.65 15.59 13.56
N LYS A 75 21.78 16.60 13.73
CA LYS A 75 22.11 17.84 14.45
C LYS A 75 21.94 17.72 15.97
N LEU A 76 21.27 16.68 16.45
CA LEU A 76 21.02 16.46 17.87
C LEU A 76 22.24 15.84 18.54
N THR A 77 22.53 16.21 19.78
CA THR A 77 23.62 15.62 20.56
C THR A 77 23.17 14.53 21.51
N ASP A 78 21.88 14.50 21.88
CA ASP A 78 21.29 13.48 22.73
C ASP A 78 20.84 12.26 21.89
N PRO A 79 21.44 11.07 22.09
CA PRO A 79 21.05 9.84 21.40
C PRO A 79 19.58 9.45 21.62
N GLU A 80 18.99 9.80 22.78
CA GLU A 80 17.58 9.50 23.03
C GLU A 80 16.66 10.35 22.16
N GLU A 81 16.97 11.64 22.00
CA GLU A 81 16.20 12.53 21.10
C GLU A 81 16.30 12.08 19.65
N GLN A 82 17.50 11.69 19.20
CA GLN A 82 17.69 11.09 17.87
C GLN A 82 16.79 9.87 17.67
N THR A 83 16.83 8.94 18.63
CA THR A 83 16.03 7.70 18.58
C THR A 83 14.53 8.00 18.57
N ARG A 84 14.06 8.94 19.40
CA ARG A 84 12.64 9.37 19.43
C ARG A 84 12.19 9.97 18.10
N MET A 85 13.05 10.76 17.46
CA MET A 85 12.76 11.38 16.17
C MET A 85 12.65 10.32 15.04
N LEU A 86 13.61 9.38 14.99
CA LEU A 86 13.59 8.27 14.02
C LEU A 86 12.41 7.31 14.24
N ASN A 87 12.07 7.01 15.50
CA ASN A 87 10.87 6.24 15.86
C ASN A 87 9.59 6.92 15.33
N SER A 88 9.50 8.24 15.49
CA SER A 88 8.33 9.02 15.05
C SER A 88 8.18 9.02 13.53
N LEU A 89 9.29 9.09 12.78
CA LEU A 89 9.27 8.91 11.32
C LEU A 89 8.83 7.48 10.95
N GLN A 90 9.41 6.47 11.59
CA GLN A 90 9.09 5.07 11.32
C GLN A 90 7.60 4.78 11.45
N LEU A 91 6.98 5.20 12.56
CA LEU A 91 5.55 5.05 12.79
C LEU A 91 4.71 5.76 11.72
N ARG A 92 5.10 7.00 11.36
CA ARG A 92 4.40 7.80 10.35
C ARG A 92 4.46 7.17 8.96
N VAL A 93 5.63 6.66 8.56
CA VAL A 93 5.80 5.96 7.28
C VAL A 93 4.96 4.70 7.23
N GLN A 94 5.04 3.85 8.27
CA GLN A 94 4.28 2.61 8.33
C GLN A 94 2.79 2.85 8.20
N ARG A 95 2.25 3.77 9.02
CA ARG A 95 0.84 4.12 8.98
C ARG A 95 0.41 4.64 7.61
N ARG A 96 1.12 5.63 7.08
CA ARG A 96 0.75 6.27 5.80
C ARG A 96 0.79 5.27 4.65
N VAL A 97 1.82 4.43 4.58
CA VAL A 97 1.90 3.40 3.53
C VAL A 97 0.70 2.46 3.64
N THR A 98 0.39 1.92 4.81
CA THR A 98 -0.78 1.04 4.99
C THR A 98 -2.08 1.73 4.55
N GLU A 99 -2.32 2.97 4.98
CA GLU A 99 -3.51 3.73 4.64
C GLU A 99 -3.63 3.97 3.13
N GLU A 100 -2.54 4.35 2.47
CA GLU A 100 -2.52 4.61 1.03
C GLU A 100 -2.69 3.33 0.19
N TRP A 101 -2.21 2.18 0.67
CA TRP A 101 -2.48 0.89 0.03
C TRP A 101 -3.93 0.45 0.18
N TRP A 102 -4.60 0.74 1.30
CA TRP A 102 -6.04 0.52 1.42
C TRP A 102 -6.87 1.45 0.53
N LYS A 103 -6.47 2.71 0.37
CA LYS A 103 -7.11 3.62 -0.59
C LYS A 103 -6.96 3.10 -2.02
N LEU A 104 -5.76 2.66 -2.39
CA LEU A 104 -5.52 2.04 -3.69
C LEU A 104 -6.38 0.78 -3.89
N ALA A 105 -6.53 -0.06 -2.86
CA ALA A 105 -7.42 -1.22 -2.93
C ALA A 105 -8.87 -0.81 -3.23
N ASP A 106 -9.38 0.21 -2.55
CA ASP A 106 -10.74 0.72 -2.77
C ASP A 106 -10.90 1.29 -4.20
N GLU A 107 -9.89 2.02 -4.70
CA GLU A 107 -9.87 2.53 -6.07
C GLU A 107 -9.86 1.40 -7.11
N LEU A 108 -9.05 0.35 -6.88
CA LEU A 108 -8.98 -0.81 -7.77
C LEU A 108 -10.29 -1.59 -7.83
N ILE A 109 -11.02 -1.69 -6.72
CA ILE A 109 -12.36 -2.30 -6.71
C ILE A 109 -13.26 -1.52 -7.65
N VAL A 110 -13.43 -0.21 -7.43
CA VAL A 110 -14.32 0.61 -8.25
C VAL A 110 -13.90 0.60 -9.71
N ARG A 111 -12.60 0.74 -9.97
CA ARG A 111 -12.04 0.85 -11.31
C ARG A 111 -12.25 -0.40 -12.18
N TYR A 112 -12.39 -1.59 -11.60
CA TYR A 112 -12.34 -2.87 -12.32
C TYR A 112 -13.39 -3.92 -11.89
N ASN A 113 -14.47 -3.56 -11.18
CA ASN A 113 -15.41 -4.52 -10.56
C ASN A 113 -16.33 -5.29 -11.52
N ASP A 114 -16.61 -4.79 -12.73
CA ASP A 114 -17.70 -5.29 -13.58
C ASP A 114 -17.29 -5.62 -15.03
N GLY A 115 -15.98 -5.80 -15.27
CA GLY A 115 -15.43 -6.03 -16.60
C GLY A 115 -15.33 -4.78 -17.48
N TYR A 116 -15.59 -3.61 -16.89
CA TYR A 116 -15.28 -2.31 -17.46
C TYR A 116 -14.15 -1.63 -16.67
N TYR A 117 -13.58 -0.61 -17.29
CA TYR A 117 -12.76 0.40 -16.67
C TYR A 117 -13.65 1.57 -16.25
N ASN A 118 -13.96 1.67 -14.96
CA ASN A 118 -14.79 2.74 -14.42
C ASN A 118 -13.94 3.96 -14.06
N PHE A 119 -14.30 5.15 -14.54
CA PHE A 119 -13.57 6.38 -14.27
C PHE A 119 -14.34 7.29 -13.29
N PRO A 120 -13.67 8.17 -12.53
CA PRO A 120 -14.33 9.06 -11.57
C PRO A 120 -15.36 10.02 -12.18
N ASP A 121 -15.26 10.30 -13.48
CA ASP A 121 -16.20 11.14 -14.24
C ASP A 121 -17.45 10.37 -14.73
N GLY A 122 -17.58 9.10 -14.36
CA GLY A 122 -18.69 8.23 -14.76
C GLY A 122 -18.51 7.58 -16.13
N ARG A 123 -17.40 7.83 -16.83
CA ARG A 123 -17.07 7.09 -18.05
C ARG A 123 -16.79 5.62 -17.72
N MET A 124 -17.20 4.74 -18.64
CA MET A 124 -16.94 3.31 -18.60
C MET A 124 -16.35 2.88 -19.94
N ASP A 125 -15.16 2.28 -19.93
CA ASP A 125 -14.54 1.72 -21.13
C ASP A 125 -14.50 0.20 -20.99
N PHE A 126 -14.99 -0.55 -21.98
CA PHE A 126 -14.96 -2.01 -21.92
C PHE A 126 -13.51 -2.50 -21.81
N GLN A 127 -13.22 -3.37 -20.85
CA GLN A 127 -11.86 -3.86 -20.58
C GLN A 127 -11.28 -4.68 -21.76
N GLY A 128 -12.12 -5.06 -22.73
CA GLY A 128 -11.84 -6.12 -23.68
C GLY A 128 -12.07 -7.46 -22.97
N GLY A 129 -12.84 -8.36 -23.59
CA GLY A 129 -13.21 -9.60 -22.93
C GLY A 129 -11.96 -10.37 -22.51
N LEU A 130 -11.76 -10.54 -21.20
CA LEU A 130 -10.98 -11.68 -20.72
C LEU A 130 -11.60 -12.91 -21.40
N PRO A 131 -10.82 -13.77 -22.08
CA PRO A 131 -11.39 -14.97 -22.69
C PRO A 131 -12.09 -15.76 -21.59
N GLN A 132 -13.41 -15.71 -21.57
CA GLN A 132 -14.21 -16.44 -20.61
C GLN A 132 -14.12 -17.90 -21.01
N PRO A 133 -13.69 -18.80 -20.11
CA PRO A 133 -13.67 -20.22 -20.43
C PRO A 133 -15.10 -20.71 -20.70
N ASP A 134 -15.26 -21.67 -21.61
CA ASP A 134 -16.57 -22.12 -22.12
C ASP A 134 -17.58 -22.54 -21.03
N TRP A 135 -17.12 -22.93 -19.85
CA TRP A 135 -17.98 -23.28 -18.71
C TRP A 135 -18.62 -22.06 -18.02
N TYR A 136 -18.10 -20.85 -18.21
CA TYR A 136 -18.64 -19.60 -17.64
C TYR A 136 -19.83 -19.07 -18.44
N MET A 137 -20.00 -19.52 -19.69
CA MET A 137 -21.10 -19.12 -20.59
C MET A 137 -22.25 -20.15 -20.64
N ARG A 138 -22.27 -21.14 -19.75
CA ARG A 138 -23.32 -22.16 -19.64
C ARG A 138 -24.14 -21.96 -18.37
#